data_AF-A0A4Z0GJV5-F1
#
_entry.id   AF-A0A4Z0GJV5-F1
#
_cell.length_a   1.000
_cell.length_b   1.000
_cell.length_c   1.000
_cell.angle_alpha   90.00
_cell.angle_beta   90.00
_cell.angle_gamma   90.00
#
_symmetry.space_group_name_H-M   'P 1'
#
loop_
_entity.id
_entity.type
_entity.pdbx_description
1 polymer ?
#
loop_
_entity_poly.entity_id
_entity_poly.type
_entity_poly.pdbx_seq_one_letter_code
_entity_poly.pdbx_strand_id
1 'polypeptide(L)' 'MKQQMNIRLDEVHQILLDESVKKLTVDGVKTNKTDVIEKALFMYARDILGRDRVTKIIDNHYVGMY' A
#
# COMPACT_ATOMS: atom_id res chain seq x y z
N MET A 1 -2.08 -12.45 10.26
CA MET A 1 -2.43 -11.34 11.18
C MET A 1 -1.87 -10.05 10.62
N LYS A 2 -2.67 -8.96 10.57
CA LYS A 2 -2.13 -7.63 10.24
C LYS A 2 -1.38 -7.06 11.45
N GLN A 3 -0.22 -6.44 11.22
CA GLN A 3 0.52 -5.73 12.26
C GLN A 3 0.09 -4.26 12.26
N GLN A 4 -0.17 -3.70 13.45
CA GLN A 4 -0.49 -2.28 13.59
C GLN A 4 0.78 -1.44 13.43
N MET A 5 0.70 -0.37 12.65
CA MET A 5 1.77 0.59 12.42
C MET A 5 1.27 2.00 12.69
N ASN A 6 2.06 2.81 13.40
CA ASN A 6 1.80 4.23 13.59
C ASN A 6 2.73 5.02 12.67
N ILE A 7 2.16 5.90 11.84
CA ILE A 7 2.91 6.79 10.94
C ILE A 7 2.59 8.25 11.25
N ARG A 8 3.55 9.14 11.03
CA ARG A 8 3.35 10.58 11.12
C ARG A 8 3.38 11.15 9.71
N LEU A 9 2.32 11.84 9.33
CA LEU A 9 2.19 12.53 8.06
C LEU A 9 2.09 14.03 8.36
N ASP A 10 2.73 14.86 7.53
CA ASP A 10 2.42 16.28 7.54
C ASP A 10 1.09 16.55 6.82
N GLU A 11 0.68 17.81 6.83
CA GLU A 11 -0.57 18.26 6.23
C GLU A 11 -0.67 17.93 4.73
N VAL A 12 0.41 18.11 3.98
CA VAL A 12 0.42 17.85 2.53
C VAL A 12 0.20 16.37 2.25
N HIS A 13 0.91 15.50 2.95
CA HIS A 13 0.77 14.05 2.79
C HIS A 13 -0.60 13.55 3.25
N GLN A 14 -1.16 14.16 4.31
CA GLN A 14 -2.52 13.88 4.76
C GLN A 14 -3.54 14.20 3.67
N ILE A 15 -3.46 15.40 3.07
CA ILE A 15 -4.36 15.84 1.99
C ILE A 15 -4.25 14.92 0.77
N LEU A 16 -3.03 14.57 0.36
CA LEU A 16 -2.81 13.68 -0.79
C LEU A 16 -3.42 12.29 -0.57
N LEU A 17 -3.29 11.74 0.63
CA LEU A 17 -3.90 10.46 0.99
C LEU A 17 -5.44 10.55 0.95
N ASP A 18 -6.02 11.63 1.48
CA ASP A 18 -7.46 11.85 1.51
C ASP A 18 -8.05 12.00 0.10
N GLU A 19 -7.45 12.84 -0.75
CA GLU A 19 -7.91 13.03 -2.13
C GLU A 19 -7.74 11.76 -2.98
N SER A 20 -6.68 10.97 -2.74
CA SER A 20 -6.49 9.67 -3.40
C SER A 20 -7.60 8.67 -3.06
N VAL A 21 -7.95 8.55 -1.77
CA VAL A 21 -9.07 7.69 -1.33
C VAL A 21 -10.40 8.16 -1.92
N LYS A 22 -10.65 9.47 -1.89
CA LYS A 22 -11.87 10.07 -2.43
C LYS A 22 -12.00 9.81 -3.93
N LYS A 23 -10.94 10.02 -4.71
CA LYS A 23 -10.94 9.76 -6.15
C LYS A 23 -11.24 8.30 -6.46
N LEU A 24 -10.54 7.36 -5.80
CA LEU A 24 -10.79 5.93 -5.97
C LEU A 24 -12.23 5.53 -5.61
N THR A 25 -12.78 6.11 -4.54
CA THR A 25 -14.16 5.88 -4.14
C THR A 25 -15.15 6.39 -5.18
N VAL A 26 -14.91 7.58 -5.74
CA VAL A 26 -15.71 8.14 -6.86
C VAL A 26 -15.65 7.23 -8.10
N ASP A 27 -14.49 6.62 -8.34
CA ASP A 27 -14.29 5.66 -9.44
C ASP A 27 -14.88 4.27 -9.15
N GLY A 28 -15.63 4.10 -8.05
CA GLY A 28 -16.29 2.86 -7.66
C GLY A 28 -15.36 1.81 -7.05
N VAL A 29 -14.12 2.17 -6.72
CA VAL A 29 -13.17 1.26 -6.08
C VAL A 29 -13.41 1.24 -4.57
N LYS A 30 -13.77 0.07 -4.03
CA LYS A 30 -13.83 -0.14 -2.58
C LYS A 30 -12.40 -0.07 -2.01
N THR A 31 -12.10 1.00 -1.28
CA THR A 31 -10.77 1.24 -0.72
C THR A 31 -10.86 2.02 0.60
N ASN A 32 -9.78 2.03 1.36
CA ASN A 32 -9.57 2.92 2.50
C ASN A 32 -8.12 3.45 2.52
N LYS A 33 -7.76 4.25 3.53
CA LYS A 33 -6.41 4.81 3.69
C LYS A 33 -5.33 3.74 3.81
N THR A 34 -5.59 2.67 4.55
CA THR A 34 -4.65 1.55 4.71
C THR A 34 -4.38 0.88 3.37
N ASP A 35 -5.42 0.62 2.57
CA ASP A 35 -5.26 -0.01 1.25
C ASP A 35 -4.42 0.87 0.30
N VAL A 36 -4.63 2.19 0.33
CA VAL A 36 -3.84 3.14 -0.47
C VAL A 36 -2.38 3.16 -0.02
N ILE A 37 -2.11 3.17 1.28
CA ILE A 37 -0.74 3.12 1.83
C ILE A 37 -0.06 1.79 1.47
N GLU A 38 -0.75 0.66 1.61
CA GLU A 38 -0.23 -0.66 1.23
C GLU A 38 0.17 -0.67 -0.26
N LYS A 39 -0.69 -0.13 -1.15
CA LYS A 39 -0.38 -0.01 -2.59
C LYS A 39 0.79 0.93 -2.87
N ALA A 40 0.83 2.10 -2.23
CA ALA A 40 1.93 3.04 -2.38
C ALA A 40 3.27 2.42 -1.95
N LEU A 41 3.27 1.68 -0.84
CA LEU A 41 4.44 0.95 -0.36
C LEU A 41 4.90 -0.10 -1.38
N PHE A 42 4.00 -0.87 -1.98
CA PHE A 42 4.37 -1.85 -3.01
C PHE A 42 4.96 -1.19 -4.26
N MET A 43 4.37 -0.08 -4.72
CA MET A 43 4.88 0.65 -5.88
C MET A 43 6.28 1.19 -5.60
N TYR A 44 6.47 1.85 -4.47
CA TYR A 44 7.76 2.38 -4.06
C TYR A 44 8.80 1.28 -3.84
N ALA A 45 8.43 0.19 -3.17
CA ALA A 45 9.28 -0.96 -2.94
C ALA A 45 9.76 -1.61 -4.25
N ARG A 46 8.89 -1.67 -5.27
CA ARG A 46 9.25 -2.21 -6.59
C ARG A 46 10.33 -1.37 -7.26
N ASP A 47 10.29 -0.06 -7.08
CA ASP A 47 11.26 0.86 -7.69
C ASP A 47 12.62 0.79 -6.98
N ILE A 48 12.65 0.64 -5.64
CA ILE A 48 13.91 0.60 -4.88
C ILE A 48 14.52 -0.82 -4.73
N LEU A 49 13.69 -1.87 -4.63
CA LEU A 49 14.15 -3.24 -4.41
C LEU A 49 14.20 -4.06 -5.70
N GLY A 50 13.56 -3.59 -6.76
CA GLY A 50 13.38 -4.32 -8.00
C GLY A 50 12.25 -5.34 -7.94
N ARG A 51 11.68 -5.62 -9.12
CA ARG A 51 10.52 -6.52 -9.29
C ARG A 51 10.76 -7.92 -8.72
N ASP A 52 11.93 -8.50 -8.96
CA ASP A 52 12.23 -9.88 -8.56
C ASP A 52 12.27 -10.04 -7.05
N ARG A 53 12.83 -9.05 -6.34
CA ARG A 53 12.90 -9.09 -4.87
C ARG A 53 11.52 -8.96 -4.26
N VAL A 54 10.70 -8.03 -4.76
CA VAL A 54 9.32 -7.87 -4.31
C VAL A 54 8.50 -9.13 -4.55
N THR A 55 8.62 -9.72 -5.75
CA THR A 55 7.92 -10.97 -6.11
C THR A 55 8.31 -12.10 -5.16
N LYS A 56 9.60 -12.30 -4.87
CA LYS A 56 10.07 -13.32 -3.91
C LYS A 56 9.51 -13.10 -2.49
N ILE A 57 9.38 -11.86 -2.03
CA ILE A 57 8.81 -11.57 -0.71
C ILE A 57 7.33 -11.95 -0.66
N ILE A 58 6.57 -11.62 -1.72
CA ILE A 58 5.15 -11.96 -1.86
C ILE A 58 5.00 -13.48 -1.92
N ASP A 59 5.73 -14.15 -2.81
CA ASP A 59 5.66 -15.60 -3.00
C ASP A 59 5.99 -16.33 -1.70
N ASN A 60 7.07 -15.98 -1.01
CA ASN A 60 7.40 -16.62 0.27
C ASN A 60 6.33 -16.42 1.35
N HIS A 61 5.59 -15.31 1.31
CA HIS A 61 4.52 -15.04 2.27
C HIS A 61 3.24 -15.83 1.97
N TYR A 62 2.90 -16.03 0.70
CA TYR A 62 1.65 -16.68 0.28
C TYR A 62 1.79 -18.14 -0.14
N VAL A 63 2.97 -18.60 -0.56
CA VAL A 63 3.25 -20.01 -0.91
C VAL A 63 3.38 -20.88 0.34
N GLY A 64 3.74 -20.32 1.50
CA GLY A 64 3.71 -21.04 2.78
C GLY A 64 2.32 -21.31 3.35
N MET A 65 1.24 -20.99 2.61
CA MET A 65 -0.16 -21.19 3.02
C MET A 65 -0.87 -22.35 2.29
N TYR A 66 -0.14 -23.17 1.52
CA TYR A 66 -0.65 -24.40 0.89
C TYR A 66 0.07 -25.63 1.43
#